data_AF-A0A323UN14-F1
#
_entry.id   AF-A0A323UN14-F1
#
_cell.length_a   1.000
_cell.length_b   1.000
_cell.length_c   1.000
_cell.angle_alpha   90.00
_cell.angle_beta   90.00
_cell.angle_gamma   90.00
#
_symmetry.space_group_name_H-M   'P 1'
#
loop_
_entity.id
_entity.type
_entity.pdbx_description
1 polymer ?
#
loop_
_entity_poly.entity_id
_entity_poly.type
_entity_poly.pdbx_seq_one_letter_code
_entity_poly.pdbx_strand_id
1 'polypeptide(L)'
;MDILQKISGQLASVGLPLFAVTLTAVPRADTPVLLILHWHGFRREPGASGVDLHEPVPASALQMNEHWLQLAELDGAMLEAAWRLGAWMLEREERRACSTLGVAEREALECRQAFGDNPLAPGRDDHLVAEAPDRPAMLRAGARVGYVRWSFRPVHGGVWPDSADDATLAADGSRTEPCPVGPQKPVGPRISLTRYRLGRARRLYLP
;
A
#
# COMPACT_ATOMS: atom_id res chain seq x y z
N MET A 1 1.50 -13.26 -9.73
CA MET A 1 0.63 -12.85 -8.60
C MET A 1 -0.33 -11.76 -9.09
N ASP A 2 -1.61 -11.83 -8.74
CA ASP A 2 -2.65 -10.95 -9.29
C ASP A 2 -3.15 -9.91 -8.28
N ILE A 3 -2.31 -8.90 -8.02
CA ILE A 3 -2.63 -7.81 -7.11
C ILE A 3 -3.77 -6.96 -7.68
N LEU A 4 -3.74 -6.67 -8.98
CA LEU A 4 -4.73 -5.82 -9.63
C LEU A 4 -6.14 -6.40 -9.49
N GLN A 5 -6.34 -7.70 -9.78
CA GLN A 5 -7.66 -8.31 -9.63
C GLN A 5 -8.18 -8.24 -8.19
N LYS A 6 -7.32 -8.44 -7.18
CA LYS A 6 -7.74 -8.32 -5.78
C LYS A 6 -8.17 -6.89 -5.43
N ILE A 7 -7.43 -5.89 -5.90
CA ILE A 7 -7.80 -4.47 -5.70
C ILE A 7 -9.14 -4.18 -6.40
N SER A 8 -9.28 -4.57 -7.67
CA SER A 8 -10.51 -4.36 -8.45
C SER A 8 -11.72 -5.06 -7.83
N GLY A 9 -11.55 -6.28 -7.31
CA GLY A 9 -12.60 -7.01 -6.61
C GLY A 9 -13.05 -6.31 -5.33
N GLN A 10 -12.11 -5.77 -4.55
CA GLN A 10 -12.43 -4.98 -3.35
C GLN A 10 -13.08 -3.64 -3.70
N LEU A 11 -12.61 -2.93 -4.73
CA LEU A 11 -13.26 -1.71 -5.22
C LEU A 11 -14.73 -1.96 -5.59
N ALA A 12 -15.01 -3.04 -6.32
CA ALA A 12 -16.36 -3.41 -6.71
C ALA A 12 -17.24 -3.83 -5.51
N SER A 13 -16.64 -4.46 -4.49
CA SER A 13 -17.36 -4.98 -3.32
C SER A 13 -17.63 -3.91 -2.26
N VAL A 14 -16.65 -3.05 -1.97
CA VAL A 14 -16.73 -2.02 -0.93
C VAL A 14 -17.43 -0.77 -1.46
N GLY A 15 -17.24 -0.43 -2.74
CA GLY A 15 -17.90 0.72 -3.38
C GLY A 15 -17.44 2.08 -2.87
N LEU A 16 -16.30 2.16 -2.17
CA LEU A 16 -15.69 3.39 -1.69
C LEU A 16 -14.44 3.74 -2.49
N PRO A 17 -14.11 5.03 -2.66
CA PRO A 17 -12.90 5.42 -3.37
C PRO A 17 -11.65 5.15 -2.52
N LEU A 18 -10.56 4.76 -3.16
CA LEU A 18 -9.26 4.54 -2.54
C LEU A 18 -8.49 5.85 -2.34
N PHE A 19 -7.98 6.03 -1.12
CA PHE A 19 -6.95 7.00 -0.81
C PHE A 19 -5.55 6.47 -1.14
N ALA A 20 -5.25 5.21 -0.84
CA ALA A 20 -3.95 4.63 -1.13
C ALA A 20 -4.02 3.12 -1.18
N VAL A 21 -3.02 2.51 -1.80
CA VAL A 21 -2.77 1.07 -1.74
C VAL A 21 -1.37 0.85 -1.23
N THR A 22 -1.21 -0.08 -0.28
CA THR A 22 0.11 -0.48 0.22
C THR A 22 0.26 -1.99 0.21
N LEU A 23 1.43 -2.48 -0.19
CA LEU A 23 1.81 -3.88 -0.05
C LEU A 23 3.01 -3.97 0.88
N THR A 24 2.99 -4.87 1.85
CA THR A 24 4.12 -5.10 2.77
C THR A 24 4.56 -6.55 2.69
N ALA A 25 5.86 -6.77 2.50
CA ALA A 25 6.47 -8.10 2.46
C ALA A 25 7.68 -8.17 3.41
N VAL A 26 7.89 -9.35 3.97
CA VAL A 26 9.17 -9.70 4.57
C VAL A 26 10.10 -10.11 3.43
N PRO A 27 11.36 -9.66 3.35
CA PRO A 27 12.26 -9.94 2.23
C PRO A 27 12.82 -11.37 2.29
N ARG A 28 11.94 -12.37 2.30
CA ARG A 28 12.22 -13.80 2.25
C ARG A 28 11.24 -14.44 1.29
N ALA A 29 11.77 -15.13 0.27
CA ALA A 29 10.98 -15.85 -0.71
C ALA A 29 9.91 -16.72 -0.04
N ASP A 30 8.76 -16.84 -0.68
CA ASP A 30 7.63 -17.65 -0.23
C ASP A 30 7.11 -17.32 1.17
N THR A 31 7.22 -16.06 1.57
CA THR A 31 6.50 -15.56 2.74
C THR A 31 5.22 -14.84 2.31
N PRO A 32 4.13 -14.91 3.11
CA PRO A 32 2.92 -14.16 2.84
C PRO A 32 3.21 -12.66 2.70
N VAL A 33 2.43 -11.98 1.85
CA VAL A 33 2.46 -10.52 1.69
C VAL A 33 1.13 -9.92 2.12
N LEU A 34 1.17 -8.71 2.66
CA LEU A 34 0.00 -8.02 3.22
C LEU A 34 -0.37 -6.86 2.31
N LEU A 35 -1.52 -6.96 1.64
CA LEU A 35 -2.12 -5.89 0.86
C LEU A 35 -3.08 -5.11 1.74
N ILE A 36 -2.88 -3.79 1.86
CA ILE A 36 -3.79 -2.90 2.59
C ILE A 36 -4.35 -1.86 1.62
N LEU A 37 -5.68 -1.76 1.61
CA LEU A 37 -6.46 -0.80 0.85
C LEU A 37 -6.96 0.28 1.80
N HIS A 38 -6.48 1.51 1.59
CA HIS A 38 -6.83 2.65 2.42
C HIS A 38 -8.00 3.36 1.77
N TRP A 39 -9.20 3.22 2.35
CA TRP A 39 -10.42 3.82 1.83
C TRP A 39 -10.53 5.28 2.23
N HIS A 40 -11.13 6.09 1.36
CA HIS A 40 -11.49 7.46 1.67
C HIS A 40 -12.96 7.53 2.12
N GLY A 41 -13.19 8.13 3.28
CA GLY A 41 -14.52 8.39 3.81
C GLY A 41 -14.55 8.38 5.33
N PHE A 42 -15.68 8.86 5.86
CA PHE A 42 -16.00 8.79 7.29
C PHE A 42 -17.38 8.14 7.46
N ARG A 43 -17.50 7.27 8.45
CA ARG A 43 -18.76 6.68 8.91
C ARG A 43 -19.26 7.43 10.13
N ARG A 44 -20.58 7.45 10.31
CA ARG A 44 -21.21 7.97 11.52
C ARG A 44 -21.27 6.85 12.55
N GLU A 45 -20.78 7.12 13.75
CA GLU A 45 -20.93 6.27 14.92
C GLU A 45 -21.78 7.02 15.96
N PRO A 46 -22.83 6.39 16.52
CA PRO A 46 -23.66 7.04 17.53
C PRO A 46 -22.82 7.37 18.77
N GLY A 47 -22.62 8.65 19.06
CA GLY A 47 -21.90 9.07 20.26
C GLY A 47 -22.73 8.88 21.53
N ALA A 48 -22.07 8.55 22.64
CA ALA A 48 -22.72 8.35 23.94
C ALA A 48 -23.47 9.59 24.47
N SER A 49 -23.18 10.78 23.94
CA SER A 49 -23.80 12.06 24.29
C SER A 49 -24.89 12.54 23.31
N GLY A 50 -25.27 11.72 22.32
CA GLY A 50 -26.20 12.13 21.26
C GLY A 50 -25.59 13.04 20.19
N VAL A 51 -24.26 13.23 20.21
CA VAL A 51 -23.49 13.87 19.13
C VAL A 51 -22.95 12.78 18.22
N ASP A 52 -23.24 12.87 16.92
CA ASP A 52 -22.67 11.96 15.92
C ASP A 52 -21.14 12.11 15.88
N LEU A 53 -20.43 11.02 16.13
CA LEU A 53 -19.00 10.95 15.91
C LEU A 53 -18.73 10.48 14.48
N HIS A 54 -17.76 11.12 13.83
CA HIS A 54 -17.33 10.73 12.49
C HIS A 54 -16.01 9.98 12.60
N GLU A 55 -16.06 8.66 12.43
CA GLU A 55 -14.87 7.82 12.41
C GLU A 55 -14.41 7.57 10.97
N PRO A 56 -13.10 7.50 10.72
CA PRO A 56 -12.60 7.05 9.42
C PRO A 56 -13.16 5.68 9.05
N VAL A 57 -13.39 5.46 7.75
CA VAL A 57 -13.67 4.13 7.24
C VAL A 57 -12.45 3.23 7.51
N PRO A 58 -12.63 2.03 8.09
CA PRO A 58 -11.53 1.10 8.31
C PRO A 58 -10.87 0.72 6.99
N ALA A 59 -9.55 0.59 6.95
CA ALA A 59 -8.86 0.01 5.80
C ALA A 59 -9.21 -1.48 5.64
N SER A 60 -9.07 -2.03 4.43
CA SER A 60 -9.14 -3.48 4.21
C SER A 60 -7.74 -4.06 4.12
N ALA A 61 -7.42 -5.09 4.91
CA ALA A 61 -6.18 -5.86 4.81
C ALA A 61 -6.44 -7.26 4.29
N LEU A 62 -5.68 -7.68 3.30
CA LEU A 62 -5.73 -9.01 2.69
C LEU A 62 -4.35 -9.64 2.75
N GLN A 63 -4.27 -10.86 3.28
CA GLN A 63 -3.08 -11.68 3.15
C GLN A 63 -3.09 -12.41 1.81
N MET A 64 -1.92 -12.41 1.17
CA MET A 64 -1.65 -13.04 -0.11
C MET A 64 -0.56 -14.08 0.09
N ASN A 65 -0.86 -15.33 -0.31
CA ASN A 65 -0.03 -16.51 -0.10
C ASN A 65 0.53 -17.07 -1.42
N GLU A 66 0.44 -16.30 -2.50
CA GLU A 66 0.96 -16.67 -3.81
C GLU A 66 2.49 -16.83 -3.77
N HIS A 67 3.01 -17.82 -4.51
CA HIS A 67 4.44 -18.11 -4.61
C HIS A 67 5.22 -16.95 -5.24
N TRP A 68 6.40 -16.65 -4.69
CA TRP A 68 7.33 -15.66 -5.24
C TRP A 68 8.75 -15.94 -4.76
N LEU A 69 9.72 -15.82 -5.66
CA LEU A 69 11.12 -16.14 -5.38
C LEU A 69 11.97 -14.87 -5.25
N GLN A 70 11.58 -13.81 -5.96
CA GLN A 70 12.34 -12.56 -6.01
C GLN A 70 11.44 -11.36 -5.75
N LEU A 71 11.98 -10.36 -5.02
CA LEU A 71 11.28 -9.08 -4.80
C LEU A 71 10.89 -8.38 -6.11
N ALA A 72 11.62 -8.64 -7.20
CA ALA A 72 11.31 -8.11 -8.53
C ALA A 72 9.94 -8.59 -9.07
N GLU A 73 9.46 -9.76 -8.64
CA GLU A 73 8.13 -10.26 -8.99
C GLU A 73 7.03 -9.46 -8.28
N LEU A 74 7.26 -9.09 -7.00
CA LEU A 74 6.38 -8.22 -6.23
C LEU A 74 6.39 -6.79 -6.80
N ASP A 75 7.56 -6.27 -7.16
CA ASP A 75 7.71 -4.99 -7.87
C ASP A 75 6.90 -5.00 -9.17
N GLY A 76 7.05 -6.03 -10.01
CA GLY A 76 6.32 -6.14 -11.28
C GLY A 76 4.80 -6.15 -11.08
N ALA A 77 4.31 -6.92 -10.11
CA ALA A 77 2.88 -6.96 -9.80
C ALA A 77 2.34 -5.62 -9.28
N MET A 78 3.09 -4.92 -8.43
CA MET A 78 2.72 -3.60 -7.92
C MET A 78 2.83 -2.51 -8.99
N LEU A 79 3.83 -2.58 -9.86
CA LEU A 79 4.00 -1.66 -10.99
C LEU A 79 2.85 -1.79 -11.98
N GLU A 80 2.44 -3.02 -12.31
CA GLU A 80 1.31 -3.27 -13.18
C GLU A 80 0.01 -2.74 -12.55
N ALA A 81 -0.25 -3.05 -11.27
CA ALA A 81 -1.43 -2.56 -10.58
C ALA A 81 -1.48 -1.03 -10.49
N ALA A 82 -0.36 -0.39 -10.09
CA ALA A 82 -0.25 1.06 -10.00
C ALA A 82 -0.44 1.73 -11.36
N TRP A 83 0.17 1.17 -12.42
CA TRP A 83 0.03 1.68 -13.78
C TRP A 83 -1.41 1.59 -14.29
N ARG A 84 -2.04 0.42 -14.16
CA ARG A 84 -3.42 0.19 -14.62
C ARG A 84 -4.45 1.03 -13.87
N LEU A 85 -4.21 1.29 -12.58
CA LEU A 85 -5.05 2.16 -11.74
C LEU A 85 -4.71 3.65 -11.84
N GLY A 86 -3.89 4.04 -12.82
CA GLY A 86 -3.63 5.44 -13.13
C GLY A 86 -2.66 6.15 -12.19
N ALA A 87 -1.98 5.43 -11.29
CA ALA A 87 -1.05 6.06 -10.36
C ALA A 87 0.06 6.80 -11.11
N TRP A 88 0.45 7.96 -10.59
CA TRP A 88 1.58 8.74 -11.12
C TRP A 88 2.94 8.20 -10.67
N MET A 89 2.96 7.65 -9.46
CA MET A 89 4.16 7.19 -8.77
C MET A 89 3.86 5.91 -7.99
N LEU A 90 4.80 4.98 -8.03
CA LEU A 90 4.91 3.90 -7.06
C LEU A 90 6.18 4.12 -6.23
N GLU A 91 6.04 4.12 -4.91
CA GLU A 91 7.18 4.17 -3.99
C GLU A 91 7.45 2.78 -3.44
N ARG A 92 8.70 2.34 -3.46
CA ARG A 92 9.19 1.15 -2.76
C ARG A 92 10.14 1.58 -1.67
N GLU A 93 9.81 1.24 -0.44
CA GLU A 93 10.60 1.54 0.74
C GLU A 93 11.16 0.23 1.32
N GLU A 94 12.48 0.10 1.36
CA GLU A 94 13.18 -0.99 2.04
C GLU A 94 13.53 -0.51 3.45
N ARG A 95 13.18 -1.29 4.47
CA ARG A 95 13.37 -0.95 5.88
C ARG A 95 14.15 -2.06 6.58
N ARG A 96 15.10 -1.66 7.43
CA ARG A 96 15.85 -2.57 8.30
C ARG A 96 14.97 -3.11 9.43
N ALA A 97 15.51 -4.06 10.19
CA ALA A 97 14.90 -4.58 11.40
C ALA A 97 14.57 -3.45 12.40
N CYS A 98 13.37 -3.50 12.97
CA CYS A 98 12.84 -2.48 13.87
C CYS A 98 12.76 -2.92 15.35
N SER A 99 13.16 -4.16 15.67
CA SER A 99 13.17 -4.71 17.03
C SER A 99 14.54 -4.68 17.73
N THR A 100 15.52 -3.98 17.17
CA THR A 100 16.88 -3.91 17.72
C THR A 100 16.99 -2.76 18.74
N LEU A 101 17.82 -2.92 19.76
CA LEU A 101 18.12 -1.85 20.72
C LEU A 101 18.68 -0.62 19.98
N GLY A 102 18.20 0.58 20.34
CA GLY A 102 18.62 1.84 19.73
C GLY A 102 17.86 2.25 18.46
N VAL A 103 16.82 1.51 18.06
CA VAL A 103 15.88 1.93 17.02
C VAL A 103 15.06 3.13 17.53
N ALA A 104 14.91 4.16 16.70
CA ALA A 104 14.09 5.32 17.04
C ALA A 104 12.62 4.92 17.19
N GLU A 105 11.89 5.52 18.15
CA GLU A 105 10.47 5.21 18.38
C GLU A 105 9.62 5.36 17.11
N ARG A 106 9.93 6.37 16.29
CA ARG A 106 9.29 6.58 14.98
C ARG A 106 9.49 5.40 14.03
N GLU A 107 10.69 4.84 13.98
CA GLU A 107 10.99 3.68 13.12
C GLU A 107 10.24 2.43 13.60
N ALA A 108 10.12 2.24 14.93
CA ALA A 108 9.30 1.17 15.50
C ALA A 108 7.79 1.37 15.24
N LEU A 109 7.30 2.61 15.29
CA LEU A 109 5.93 2.97 14.94
C LEU A 109 5.62 2.68 13.46
N GLU A 110 6.47 3.16 12.55
CA GLU A 110 6.33 2.95 11.11
C GLU A 110 6.34 1.45 10.76
N CYS A 111 7.16 0.65 11.47
CA CYS A 111 7.19 -0.80 11.35
C CYS A 111 5.85 -1.46 11.71
N ARG A 112 5.23 -1.07 12.84
CA ARG A 112 3.91 -1.58 13.23
C ARG A 112 2.83 -1.20 12.21
N GLN A 113 2.83 0.07 11.78
CA GLN A 113 1.88 0.58 10.79
C GLN A 113 2.02 -0.12 9.43
N ALA A 114 3.23 -0.50 9.01
CA ALA A 114 3.45 -1.24 7.77
C ALA A 114 2.72 -2.60 7.75
N PHE A 115 2.45 -3.19 8.92
CA PHE A 115 1.67 -4.43 9.06
C PHE A 115 0.24 -4.17 9.55
N GLY A 116 -0.27 -2.94 9.39
CA GLY A 116 -1.66 -2.57 9.71
C GLY A 116 -1.97 -2.48 11.21
N ASP A 117 -0.97 -2.47 12.09
CA ASP A 117 -1.18 -2.30 13.52
C ASP A 117 -1.39 -0.81 13.88
N ASN A 118 -2.31 -0.53 14.81
CA ASN A 118 -2.61 0.82 15.28
C ASN A 118 -2.20 0.97 16.76
N PRO A 119 -1.02 1.54 17.03
CA PRO A 119 -0.54 1.68 18.40
C PRO A 119 -1.24 2.79 19.18
N LEU A 120 -2.06 3.63 18.54
CA LEU A 120 -2.88 4.63 19.23
C LEU A 120 -4.15 4.03 19.84
N ALA A 121 -4.55 2.84 19.40
CA ALA A 121 -5.68 2.10 19.95
C ALA A 121 -5.32 0.61 20.14
N PRO A 122 -4.41 0.28 21.09
CA PRO A 122 -3.95 -1.09 21.28
C PRO A 122 -5.11 -2.04 21.58
N GLY A 123 -5.20 -3.15 20.85
CA GLY A 123 -6.24 -4.16 21.03
C GLY A 123 -7.60 -3.82 20.40
N ARG A 124 -7.72 -2.67 19.71
CA ARG A 124 -8.84 -2.36 18.83
C ARG A 124 -8.36 -2.48 17.38
N ASP A 125 -9.00 -3.37 16.63
CA ASP A 125 -8.80 -3.53 15.17
C ASP A 125 -9.94 -2.86 14.37
N ASP A 126 -10.66 -1.92 14.98
CA ASP A 126 -11.77 -1.19 14.34
C ASP A 126 -11.32 -0.29 13.18
N HIS A 127 -10.02 0.02 13.09
CA HIS A 127 -9.41 0.74 11.97
C HIS A 127 -9.05 -0.17 10.78
N LEU A 128 -9.16 -1.50 10.92
CA LEU A 128 -8.73 -2.46 9.91
C LEU A 128 -9.62 -3.71 9.84
N VAL A 129 -10.35 -3.87 8.73
CA VAL A 129 -11.00 -5.14 8.40
C VAL A 129 -9.96 -6.06 7.76
N ALA A 130 -9.58 -7.13 8.45
CA ALA A 130 -8.44 -7.97 8.06
C ALA A 130 -8.84 -9.42 7.73
N GLU A 131 -8.59 -9.84 6.50
CA GLU A 131 -8.49 -11.26 6.09
C GLU A 131 -7.00 -11.66 6.04
N ALA A 132 -6.33 -11.56 7.19
CA ALA A 132 -4.89 -11.75 7.29
C ALA A 132 -4.48 -12.51 8.55
N PRO A 133 -4.66 -13.84 8.60
CA PRO A 133 -4.42 -14.65 9.79
C PRO A 133 -2.95 -14.60 10.26
N ASP A 134 -1.99 -14.51 9.35
CA ASP A 134 -0.56 -14.50 9.67
C ASP A 134 0.00 -13.10 9.91
N ARG A 135 -0.83 -12.05 9.87
CA ARG A 135 -0.40 -10.64 10.08
C ARG A 135 0.48 -10.47 11.33
N PRO A 136 0.16 -11.04 12.51
CA PRO A 136 1.05 -10.93 13.68
C PRO A 136 2.40 -11.65 13.49
N ALA A 137 2.42 -12.79 12.78
CA ALA A 137 3.66 -13.52 12.48
C ALA A 137 4.52 -12.76 11.47
N MET A 138 3.91 -12.15 10.46
CA MET A 138 4.55 -11.28 9.48
C MET A 138 5.18 -10.05 10.16
N LEU A 139 4.45 -9.37 11.04
CA LEU A 139 5.00 -8.26 11.83
C LEU A 139 6.20 -8.69 12.66
N ARG A 140 6.10 -9.81 13.39
CA ARG A 140 7.23 -10.35 14.17
C ARG A 140 8.44 -10.68 13.30
N ALA A 141 8.22 -11.23 12.11
CA ALA A 141 9.29 -11.52 11.17
C ALA A 141 9.93 -10.24 10.62
N GLY A 142 9.11 -9.30 10.13
CA GLY A 142 9.56 -8.01 9.61
C GLY A 142 10.29 -7.16 10.66
N ALA A 143 9.85 -7.22 11.91
CA ALA A 143 10.53 -6.53 13.00
C ALA A 143 11.96 -7.06 13.24
N ARG A 144 12.18 -8.37 13.05
CA ARG A 144 13.49 -9.01 13.23
C ARG A 144 14.42 -8.89 12.03
N VAL A 145 13.90 -8.95 10.80
CA VAL A 145 14.74 -9.03 9.58
C VAL A 145 14.62 -7.82 8.66
N GLY A 146 13.70 -6.90 8.94
CA GLY A 146 13.31 -5.82 8.04
C GLY A 146 12.14 -6.19 7.15
N TYR A 147 11.63 -5.21 6.42
CA TYR A 147 10.47 -5.35 5.54
C TYR A 147 10.62 -4.44 4.31
N VAL A 148 9.87 -4.76 3.26
CA VAL A 148 9.74 -3.93 2.07
C VAL A 148 8.28 -3.52 1.94
N ARG A 149 8.05 -2.23 1.71
CA ARG A 149 6.71 -1.68 1.54
C ARG A 149 6.61 -0.98 0.19
N TRP A 150 5.57 -1.30 -0.56
CA TRP A 150 5.18 -0.55 -1.75
C TRP A 150 3.97 0.31 -1.44
N SER A 151 3.91 1.52 -1.99
CA SER A 151 2.77 2.42 -1.85
C SER A 151 2.50 3.20 -3.12
N PHE A 152 1.23 3.32 -3.49
CA PHE A 152 0.80 4.21 -4.56
C PHE A 152 -0.59 4.79 -4.29
N ARG A 153 -0.92 5.83 -5.04
CA ARG A 153 -2.19 6.56 -4.99
C ARG A 153 -2.93 6.36 -6.30
N PRO A 154 -4.03 5.59 -6.33
CA PRO A 154 -4.75 5.31 -7.56
C PRO A 154 -5.55 6.53 -8.01
N VAL A 155 -5.67 6.70 -9.32
CA VAL A 155 -6.58 7.67 -9.94
C VAL A 155 -7.90 6.98 -10.26
N HIS A 156 -7.85 5.84 -10.96
CA HIS A 156 -9.03 5.02 -11.19
C HIS A 156 -9.52 4.38 -9.88
N GLY A 157 -10.79 4.60 -9.54
CA GLY A 157 -11.36 4.13 -8.28
C GLY A 157 -10.77 4.83 -7.04
N GLY A 158 -10.04 5.93 -7.22
CA GLY A 158 -9.41 6.69 -6.14
C GLY A 158 -9.85 8.15 -6.07
N VAL A 159 -9.24 8.90 -5.16
CA VAL A 159 -9.55 10.33 -4.92
C VAL A 159 -8.52 11.27 -5.54
N TRP A 160 -7.69 10.79 -6.47
CA TRP A 160 -6.52 11.52 -6.97
C TRP A 160 -6.55 11.96 -8.45
N PRO A 161 -7.69 12.34 -9.06
CA PRO A 161 -7.74 12.72 -10.48
C PRO A 161 -6.85 13.91 -10.83
N ASP A 162 -6.67 14.85 -9.89
CA ASP A 162 -5.90 16.08 -10.11
C ASP A 162 -4.43 15.98 -9.70
N SER A 163 -3.98 14.80 -9.27
CA SER A 163 -2.64 14.65 -8.68
C SER A 163 -1.50 14.64 -9.70
N ALA A 164 -1.80 14.60 -11.00
CA ALA A 164 -0.83 14.84 -12.06
C ALA A 164 -1.49 15.20 -13.42
N ASP A 165 -0.90 16.16 -14.15
CA ASP A 165 -1.23 16.46 -15.56
C ASP A 165 -0.71 15.34 -16.47
N ASP A 166 -1.31 14.15 -16.34
CA ASP A 166 -0.85 12.93 -16.97
C ASP A 166 -1.48 12.71 -18.35
N ALA A 167 -0.64 12.73 -19.37
CA ALA A 167 -1.04 12.51 -20.75
C ALA A 167 -1.52 11.08 -21.04
N THR A 168 -1.15 10.13 -20.19
CA THR A 168 -1.29 8.68 -20.45
C THR A 168 -2.60 8.09 -19.93
N LEU A 169 -3.40 8.86 -19.18
CA LEU A 169 -4.65 8.38 -18.58
C LEU A 169 -5.80 8.41 -19.59
N ALA A 170 -6.64 7.37 -19.52
CA ALA A 170 -7.97 7.37 -20.13
C ALA A 170 -8.92 8.29 -19.35
N ALA A 171 -10.12 8.52 -19.89
CA ALA A 171 -11.12 9.40 -19.30
C ALA A 171 -11.59 8.95 -17.90
N ASP A 172 -11.54 7.65 -17.62
CA ASP A 172 -11.88 7.05 -16.33
C ASP A 172 -10.68 6.97 -15.35
N GLY A 173 -9.54 7.55 -15.72
CA GLY A 173 -8.31 7.53 -14.92
C GLY A 173 -7.52 6.23 -15.00
N SER A 174 -7.89 5.28 -15.87
CA SER A 174 -7.20 3.99 -16.02
C SER A 174 -6.15 4.02 -17.15
N ARG A 175 -5.40 2.92 -17.28
CA ARG A 175 -4.51 2.64 -18.42
C ARG A 175 -4.68 1.20 -18.92
N THR A 176 -4.63 0.99 -20.23
CA THR A 176 -4.89 -0.31 -20.87
C THR A 176 -3.63 -1.04 -21.40
N GLU A 177 -2.52 -0.34 -21.53
CA GLU A 177 -1.24 -0.94 -21.92
C GLU A 177 -0.55 -1.59 -20.71
N PRO A 178 0.36 -2.57 -20.91
CA PRO A 178 1.21 -3.05 -19.81
C PRO A 178 2.12 -1.94 -19.28
N CYS A 179 2.55 -2.06 -18.02
CA CYS A 179 3.43 -1.07 -17.41
C CYS A 179 4.77 -0.97 -18.15
N PRO A 180 5.18 0.22 -18.63
CA PRO A 180 6.43 0.40 -19.38
C PRO A 180 7.68 0.44 -18.47
N VAL A 181 7.49 0.49 -17.15
CA VAL A 181 8.57 0.61 -16.17
C VAL A 181 8.91 -0.77 -15.60
N GLY A 182 10.17 -1.17 -15.69
CA GLY A 182 10.65 -2.42 -15.12
C GLY A 182 11.03 -2.32 -13.64
N PRO A 183 11.06 -3.45 -12.92
CA PRO A 183 11.49 -3.51 -11.53
C PRO A 183 12.96 -3.12 -11.37
N GLN A 184 13.28 -2.40 -10.29
CA GLN A 184 14.67 -2.07 -9.95
C GLN A 184 15.25 -3.08 -8.97
N LYS A 185 16.57 -3.27 -9.00
CA LYS A 185 17.24 -4.16 -8.03
C LYS A 185 17.02 -3.67 -6.59
N PRO A 186 16.77 -4.55 -5.62
CA PRO A 186 16.77 -4.20 -4.21
C PRO A 186 18.14 -3.66 -3.77
N VAL A 187 18.14 -2.71 -2.83
CA VAL A 187 19.37 -2.11 -2.28
C VAL A 187 19.93 -2.95 -1.12
N GLY A 188 19.14 -3.88 -0.58
CA GLY A 188 19.55 -4.87 0.41
C GLY A 188 19.10 -4.50 1.83
N PRO A 189 19.87 -4.78 2.89
CA PRO A 189 19.42 -4.59 4.28
C PRO A 189 19.41 -3.12 4.76
N ARG A 190 19.50 -2.16 3.83
CA ARG A 190 19.59 -0.73 4.14
C ARG A 190 18.23 -0.06 4.00
N ILE A 191 18.06 1.04 4.72
CA ILE A 191 16.93 1.93 4.49
C ILE A 191 17.10 2.56 3.11
N SER A 192 16.12 2.35 2.23
CA SER A 192 16.14 2.86 0.86
C SER A 192 14.75 3.25 0.42
N LEU A 193 14.64 4.30 -0.38
CA LEU A 193 13.41 4.73 -1.02
C LEU A 193 13.61 4.80 -2.52
N THR A 194 12.94 3.91 -3.24
CA THR A 194 12.91 3.85 -4.70
C THR A 194 11.59 4.43 -5.20
N ARG A 195 11.64 5.32 -6.19
CA ARG A 195 10.47 5.98 -6.76
C ARG A 195 10.36 5.66 -8.24
N TYR A 196 9.31 4.95 -8.61
CA TYR A 196 8.99 4.62 -10.00
C TYR A 196 8.00 5.64 -10.56
N ARG A 197 8.46 6.47 -11.49
CA ARG A 197 7.62 7.43 -12.22
C ARG A 197 6.87 6.69 -13.32
N LEU A 198 5.55 6.70 -13.24
CA LEU A 198 4.68 5.94 -14.14
C LEU A 198 4.10 6.85 -15.25
N GLY A 199 3.61 8.04 -14.89
CA GLY A 199 2.98 8.95 -15.85
C GLY A 199 3.93 9.87 -16.62
N ARG A 200 3.37 10.61 -17.59
CA ARG A 200 4.09 11.64 -18.36
C ARG A 200 3.39 12.98 -18.24
N ALA A 201 4.15 14.02 -17.89
CA ALA A 201 3.60 15.37 -17.77
C ALA A 201 3.24 15.91 -19.16
N ARG A 202 2.02 16.42 -19.35
CA ARG A 202 1.65 17.09 -20.61
C ARG A 202 2.38 18.43 -20.77
N ARG A 203 2.72 19.10 -19.67
CA ARG A 203 3.42 20.39 -19.67
C ARG A 203 4.77 20.27 -18.97
N LEU A 204 5.82 20.70 -19.68
CA LEU A 204 7.11 20.97 -19.07
C LEU A 204 7.00 22.33 -18.37
N TYR A 205 6.96 22.35 -17.04
CA TYR A 205 7.17 23.57 -16.29
C TYR A 205 8.68 23.81 -16.24
N LEU A 206 9.18 24.69 -17.09
CA LEU A 206 10.55 25.19 -17.00
C LEU A 206 10.62 26.23 -15.85
N PRO A 207 11.69 26.23 -15.03
CA PRO A 207 11.88 27.21 -13.97
C PRO A 207 12.10 28.63 -14.49
#